data_AF-A0A2H9MXK0-F1
#
_entry.id   AF-A0A2H9MXK0-F1
#
_cell.length_a   1.000
_cell.length_b   1.000
_cell.length_c   1.000
_cell.angle_alpha   90.00
_cell.angle_beta   90.00
_cell.angle_gamma   90.00
#
_symmetry.space_group_name_H-M   'P 1'
#
loop_
_entity.id
_entity.type
_entity.pdbx_description
1 polymer ?
#
loop_
_entity_poly.entity_id
_entity_poly.type
_entity_poly.pdbx_seq_one_letter_code
_entity_poly.pdbx_strand_id
1 'polypeptide(L)'
;IDLQLEEHVFIEEEGDVTFDHHGTEIKSQFTIDSKTVENYPQRLLDANLTNVKKPEITYDAAVEQLKFILKKPLERDIRNLHDQFFLNMISEIYIPIFEARLVGPNKKIEILRIDAARNKIL
;
A
#
# COMPACT_ATOMS: atom_id res chain seq x y z
N ILE A 1 -14.25 42.48 -30.99
CA ILE A 1 -14.19 42.37 -29.52
C ILE A 1 -13.83 40.92 -29.25
N ASP A 2 -12.60 40.66 -28.81
CA ASP A 2 -12.24 39.32 -28.31
C ASP A 2 -12.78 39.20 -26.89
N LEU A 3 -13.75 38.31 -26.70
CA LEU A 3 -14.24 37.94 -25.37
C LEU A 3 -13.38 36.79 -24.87
N GLN A 4 -12.63 37.02 -23.78
CA GLN A 4 -11.96 35.93 -23.07
C GLN A 4 -13.03 35.07 -22.39
N LEU A 5 -13.16 33.82 -22.86
CA LEU A 5 -14.04 32.83 -22.27
C LEU A 5 -13.31 32.20 -21.07
N GLU A 6 -13.94 32.24 -19.89
CA GLU A 6 -13.48 31.50 -18.72
C GLU A 6 -14.32 30.24 -18.57
N GLU A 7 -13.66 29.08 -18.44
CA GLU A 7 -14.34 27.79 -18.24
C GLU A 7 -14.17 27.33 -16.79
N HIS A 8 -15.25 26.82 -16.22
CA HIS A 8 -15.21 26.13 -14.94
C HIS A 8 -15.01 24.65 -15.19
N VAL A 9 -13.86 24.12 -14.78
CA VAL A 9 -13.51 22.70 -14.91
C VAL A 9 -13.55 22.05 -13.53
N PHE A 10 -14.25 20.93 -13.42
CA PHE A 10 -14.24 20.07 -12.25
C PHE A 10 -13.55 18.76 -12.62
N ILE A 11 -12.55 18.36 -11.82
CA ILE A 11 -11.77 17.15 -12.02
C ILE A 11 -11.82 16.36 -10.72
N GLU A 12 -12.19 15.09 -10.82
CA GLU A 12 -12.19 14.14 -9.72
C GLU A 12 -11.28 12.98 -10.11
N GLU A 13 -10.33 12.65 -9.25
CA GLU A 13 -9.40 11.54 -9.44
C GLU A 13 -9.47 10.63 -8.23
N GLU A 14 -9.69 9.36 -8.48
CA GLU A 14 -9.66 8.30 -7.49
C GLU A 14 -8.47 7.39 -7.77
N GLY A 15 -7.85 6.89 -6.70
CA GLY A 15 -6.76 5.94 -6.83
C GLY A 15 -6.37 5.32 -5.50
N ASP A 16 -5.58 4.28 -5.60
CA ASP A 16 -5.03 3.54 -4.48
C ASP A 16 -3.52 3.37 -4.66
N VAL A 17 -2.84 3.19 -3.54
CA VAL A 17 -1.40 2.90 -3.50
C VAL A 17 -1.15 1.79 -2.49
N THR A 18 -0.32 0.82 -2.86
CA THR A 18 0.03 -0.31 -1.99
C THR A 18 1.51 -0.29 -1.69
N PHE A 19 1.87 -0.57 -0.44
CA PHE A 19 3.25 -0.63 0.02
C PHE A 19 3.60 -2.02 0.55
N ASP A 20 4.85 -2.43 0.38
CA ASP A 20 5.39 -3.55 1.13
C ASP A 20 5.74 -3.14 2.58
N HIS A 21 6.20 -4.10 3.38
CA HIS A 21 6.56 -3.88 4.78
C HIS A 21 7.67 -2.82 4.94
N HIS A 22 8.55 -2.64 3.95
CA HIS A 22 9.63 -1.64 3.98
C HIS A 22 9.19 -0.26 3.48
N GLY A 23 7.91 -0.08 3.15
CA GLY A 23 7.38 1.17 2.60
C GLY A 23 7.67 1.37 1.12
N THR A 24 8.11 0.34 0.40
CA THR A 24 8.30 0.43 -1.05
C THR A 24 6.95 0.25 -1.74
N GLU A 25 6.63 1.16 -2.67
CA GLU A 25 5.43 1.04 -3.48
C GLU A 25 5.49 -0.23 -4.34
N ILE A 26 4.42 -1.01 -4.31
CA ILE A 26 4.28 -2.25 -5.04
C ILE A 26 2.95 -2.28 -5.79
N LYS A 27 2.94 -2.95 -6.94
CA LYS A 27 1.68 -3.32 -7.59
C LYS A 27 1.14 -4.56 -6.91
N SER A 28 0.01 -4.43 -6.20
CA SER A 28 -0.66 -5.60 -5.65
C SER A 28 -1.07 -6.54 -6.78
N GLN A 29 -0.79 -7.83 -6.62
CA GLN A 29 -1.22 -8.88 -7.56
C GLN A 29 -2.63 -9.39 -7.23
N PHE A 30 -3.18 -8.98 -6.10
CA PHE A 30 -4.47 -9.43 -5.59
C PHE A 30 -5.38 -8.23 -5.37
N THR A 31 -6.63 -8.35 -5.80
CA THR A 31 -7.70 -7.44 -5.38
C THR A 31 -7.92 -7.62 -3.88
N ILE A 32 -7.96 -6.53 -3.13
CA ILE A 32 -8.19 -6.54 -1.69
C ILE A 32 -9.69 -6.50 -1.46
N ASP A 33 -10.30 -7.67 -1.25
CA ASP A 33 -11.73 -7.79 -0.93
C ASP A 33 -11.97 -8.91 0.10
N SER A 34 -13.21 -9.05 0.56
CA SER A 34 -13.58 -10.04 1.58
C SER A 34 -13.53 -11.50 1.10
N LYS A 35 -13.35 -11.74 -0.20
CA LYS A 35 -13.20 -13.09 -0.77
C LYS A 35 -11.72 -13.48 -0.83
N THR A 36 -10.82 -12.52 -0.99
CA THR A 36 -9.38 -12.74 -1.09
C THR A 36 -8.65 -12.56 0.24
N VAL A 37 -9.16 -11.69 1.11
CA VAL A 37 -8.58 -11.40 2.42
C VAL A 37 -9.50 -11.94 3.52
N GLU A 38 -9.01 -12.93 4.26
CA GLU A 38 -9.73 -13.47 5.41
C GLU A 38 -9.73 -12.44 6.56
N ASN A 39 -10.88 -12.31 7.23
CA ASN A 39 -10.97 -11.54 8.46
C ASN A 39 -10.19 -12.24 9.58
N TYR A 40 -8.98 -11.78 9.83
CA TYR A 40 -8.11 -12.37 10.83
C TYR A 40 -8.37 -11.75 12.22
N PRO A 41 -8.71 -12.54 13.27
CA PRO A 41 -9.01 -11.98 14.58
C PRO A 41 -7.81 -11.24 15.21
N GLN A 42 -8.02 -9.98 15.63
CA GLN A 42 -6.99 -9.17 16.29
C GLN A 42 -6.33 -9.90 17.48
N ARG A 43 -7.11 -10.66 18.25
CA ARG A 43 -6.60 -11.46 19.38
C ARG A 43 -5.46 -12.41 18.99
N LEU A 44 -5.47 -12.96 17.77
CA LEU A 44 -4.40 -13.86 17.30
C LEU A 44 -3.15 -13.09 16.86
N LEU A 45 -3.31 -11.86 16.34
CA LEU A 45 -2.20 -10.96 16.03
C LEU A 45 -1.53 -10.48 17.32
N ASP A 46 -2.33 -10.07 18.30
CA ASP A 46 -1.86 -9.62 19.62
C ASP A 46 -1.09 -10.72 20.36
N ALA A 47 -1.53 -11.97 20.23
CA ALA A 47 -0.84 -13.13 20.81
C ALA A 47 0.51 -13.44 20.13
N ASN A 48 0.73 -12.98 18.89
CA ASN A 48 1.91 -13.27 18.07
C ASN A 48 2.69 -12.01 17.67
N LEU A 49 2.62 -10.93 18.47
CA LEU A 49 3.27 -9.65 18.17
C LEU A 49 4.78 -9.75 17.90
N THR A 50 5.46 -10.75 18.46
CA THR A 50 6.90 -10.98 18.21
C THR A 50 7.21 -11.43 16.78
N ASN A 51 6.26 -12.09 16.13
CA ASN A 51 6.42 -12.64 14.77
C ASN A 51 5.73 -11.77 13.72
N VAL A 52 4.78 -10.92 14.13
CA VAL A 52 4.08 -9.99 13.26
C VAL A 52 4.95 -8.74 13.06
N LYS A 53 5.38 -8.51 11.82
CA LYS A 53 6.10 -7.30 11.44
C LYS A 53 5.11 -6.19 11.08
N LYS A 54 5.26 -5.03 11.71
CA LYS A 54 4.47 -3.82 11.39
C LYS A 54 5.10 -3.08 10.20
N PRO A 55 4.32 -2.46 9.30
CA PRO A 55 4.89 -1.67 8.21
C PRO A 55 5.83 -0.58 8.74
N GLU A 56 6.94 -0.36 8.04
CA GLU A 56 7.92 0.68 8.37
C GLU A 56 7.43 2.08 7.97
N ILE A 57 6.54 2.16 6.97
CA ILE A 57 5.90 3.41 6.54
C ILE A 57 4.80 3.83 7.51
N THR A 58 4.69 5.13 7.79
CA THR A 58 3.60 5.70 8.59
C THR A 58 2.37 5.96 7.72
N TYR A 59 1.18 5.99 8.33
CA TYR A 59 -0.05 6.32 7.60
C TYR A 59 0.00 7.72 6.98
N ASP A 60 0.56 8.71 7.69
CA ASP A 60 0.71 10.06 7.15
C ASP A 60 1.58 10.07 5.89
N ALA A 61 2.70 9.33 5.90
CA ALA A 61 3.57 9.22 4.74
C ALA A 61 2.86 8.51 3.56
N ALA A 62 2.08 7.46 3.83
CA ALA A 62 1.29 6.77 2.82
C ALA A 62 0.21 7.69 2.20
N VAL A 63 -0.46 8.50 3.01
CA VAL A 63 -1.47 9.47 2.57
C VAL A 63 -0.84 10.58 1.72
N GLU A 64 0.32 11.10 2.11
CA GLU A 64 1.04 12.10 1.30
C GLU A 64 1.50 11.53 -0.04
N GLN A 65 1.93 10.26 -0.08
CA GLN A 65 2.27 9.59 -1.32
C GLN A 65 1.03 9.43 -2.23
N LEU A 66 -0.13 9.07 -1.68
CA LEU A 66 -1.38 9.00 -2.43
C LEU A 66 -1.77 10.37 -3.02
N LYS A 67 -1.68 11.44 -2.21
CA LYS A 67 -1.91 12.81 -2.69
C LYS A 67 -0.95 13.19 -3.81
N PHE A 68 0.31 12.79 -3.71
CA PHE A 68 1.31 13.06 -4.74
C PHE A 68 0.97 12.36 -6.06
N ILE A 69 0.55 11.10 -6.01
CA ILE A 69 0.15 10.33 -7.20
C ILE A 69 -1.10 10.90 -7.87
N LEU A 70 -2.09 11.34 -7.08
CA LEU A 70 -3.36 11.90 -7.59
C LEU A 70 -3.23 13.33 -8.12
N LYS A 71 -2.17 14.07 -7.74
CA LYS A 71 -1.97 15.44 -8.20
C LYS A 71 -1.64 15.47 -9.70
N LYS A 72 -2.56 15.99 -10.49
CA LYS A 72 -2.31 16.32 -11.90
C LYS A 72 -1.43 17.57 -12.04
N PRO A 73 -0.60 17.64 -13.10
CA PRO A 73 0.14 18.87 -13.41
C PRO A 73 -0.84 20.00 -13.72
N LEU A 74 -0.59 21.17 -13.11
CA LEU A 74 -1.42 22.35 -13.30
C LEU A 74 -1.22 22.95 -14.69
N GLU A 75 -2.32 23.28 -15.37
CA GLU A 75 -2.29 24.04 -16.63
C GLU A 75 -1.93 25.52 -16.38
N ARG A 76 -1.43 26.19 -17.42
CA ARG A 76 -0.73 27.49 -17.27
C ARG A 76 -1.63 28.70 -16.99
N ASP A 77 -2.95 28.57 -16.92
CA ASP A 77 -3.88 29.72 -16.78
C ASP A 77 -5.05 29.49 -15.81
N ILE A 78 -4.79 28.83 -14.66
CA ILE A 78 -5.81 28.59 -13.62
C ILE A 78 -5.89 29.78 -12.66
N ARG A 79 -7.05 30.45 -12.59
CA ARG A 79 -7.27 31.61 -11.70
C ARG A 79 -7.77 31.26 -10.31
N ASN A 80 -8.68 30.29 -10.20
CA ASN A 80 -9.32 29.89 -8.94
C ASN A 80 -9.32 28.36 -8.82
N LEU A 81 -8.32 27.81 -8.13
CA LEU A 81 -8.22 26.38 -7.84
C LEU A 81 -8.72 26.10 -6.42
N HIS A 82 -9.64 25.14 -6.28
CA HIS A 82 -10.05 24.62 -4.99
C HIS A 82 -9.93 23.10 -4.98
N ASP A 83 -8.93 22.60 -4.25
CA ASP A 83 -8.66 21.18 -4.13
C ASP A 83 -9.24 20.63 -2.83
N GLN A 84 -9.91 19.48 -2.92
CA GLN A 84 -10.36 18.70 -1.78
C GLN A 84 -9.80 17.29 -1.87
N PHE A 85 -9.46 16.72 -0.72
CA PHE A 85 -8.94 15.36 -0.63
C PHE A 85 -9.75 14.58 0.40
N PHE A 86 -10.25 13.42 -0.01
CA PHE A 86 -11.02 12.52 0.84
C PHE A 86 -10.31 11.17 0.92
N LEU A 87 -9.91 10.77 2.12
CA LEU A 87 -9.37 9.44 2.39
C LEU A 87 -10.52 8.48 2.65
N ASN A 88 -10.68 7.47 1.81
CA ASN A 88 -11.73 6.46 1.98
C ASN A 88 -11.35 5.41 3.05
N MET A 89 -10.20 4.74 2.88
CA MET A 89 -9.78 3.64 3.75
C MET A 89 -8.26 3.46 3.73
N ILE A 90 -7.71 2.99 4.85
CA ILE A 90 -6.37 2.39 4.93
C ILE A 90 -6.57 0.96 5.42
N SER A 91 -5.98 -0.01 4.72
CA SER A 91 -6.06 -1.43 5.08
C SER A 91 -4.67 -1.98 5.33
N GLU A 92 -4.49 -2.64 6.48
CA GLU A 92 -3.28 -3.42 6.76
C GLU A 92 -3.53 -4.89 6.44
N ILE A 93 -2.71 -5.46 5.57
CA ILE A 93 -2.85 -6.85 5.12
C ILE A 93 -1.64 -7.64 5.60
N TYR A 94 -1.92 -8.73 6.32
CA TYR A 94 -0.90 -9.62 6.84
C TYR A 94 -0.70 -10.78 5.86
N ILE A 95 0.54 -10.95 5.39
CA ILE A 95 0.93 -12.04 4.50
C ILE A 95 1.60 -13.15 5.32
N PRO A 96 1.12 -14.40 5.26
CA PRO A 96 1.79 -15.52 5.90
C PRO A 96 3.18 -15.76 5.28
N ILE A 97 4.19 -15.89 6.14
CA ILE A 97 5.55 -16.29 5.74
C ILE A 97 5.81 -17.69 6.30
N PHE A 98 6.10 -18.64 5.43
CA PHE A 98 6.57 -19.95 5.85
C PHE A 98 8.07 -19.88 6.11
N GLU A 99 8.49 -20.35 7.28
CA GLU A 99 9.89 -20.42 7.67
C GLU A 99 10.30 -21.89 7.84
N ALA A 100 11.39 -22.29 7.18
CA ALA A 100 11.95 -23.63 7.27
C ALA A 100 13.43 -23.56 7.64
N ARG A 101 13.83 -24.38 8.62
CA ARG A 101 15.24 -24.54 8.99
C ARG A 101 15.89 -25.58 8.09
N LEU A 102 16.87 -25.17 7.32
CA LEU A 102 17.67 -26.04 6.46
C LEU A 102 18.93 -26.49 7.20
N VAL A 103 19.24 -27.78 7.12
CA VAL A 103 20.46 -28.35 7.72
C VAL A 103 21.28 -29.00 6.62
N GLY A 104 22.42 -28.37 6.31
CA GLY A 104 23.38 -28.83 5.31
C GLY A 104 24.54 -29.65 5.90
N PRO A 105 25.50 -30.06 5.04
CA PRO A 105 26.75 -30.69 5.46
C PRO A 105 27.46 -29.86 6.52
N ASN A 106 28.21 -30.51 7.40
CA ASN A 106 28.93 -29.88 8.52
C ASN A 106 28.02 -29.13 9.52
N LYS A 107 26.74 -29.52 9.65
CA LYS A 107 25.75 -28.86 10.53
C LYS A 107 25.54 -27.38 10.18
N LYS A 108 25.79 -26.98 8.93
CA LYS A 108 25.45 -25.63 8.47
C LYS A 108 23.94 -25.44 8.56
N ILE A 109 23.50 -24.42 9.29
CA ILE A 109 22.08 -24.10 9.47
C ILE A 109 21.77 -22.83 8.70
N GLU A 110 20.75 -22.90 7.85
CA GLU A 110 20.19 -21.75 7.14
C GLU A 110 18.68 -21.68 7.36
N ILE A 111 18.10 -20.51 7.15
CA ILE A 111 16.66 -20.28 7.25
C ILE A 111 16.15 -19.94 5.86
N LEU A 112 15.20 -20.74 5.37
CA LEU A 112 14.45 -20.47 4.16
C LEU A 112 13.14 -19.79 4.53
N ARG A 113 12.85 -18.64 3.91
CA ARG A 113 11.57 -17.95 4.05
C ARG A 113 10.86 -17.91 2.71
N ILE A 114 9.57 -18.23 2.72
CA ILE A 114 8.73 -18.22 1.52
C ILE A 114 7.52 -17.33 1.79
N ASP A 115 7.32 -16.34 0.94
CA ASP A 115 6.11 -15.55 0.84
C ASP A 115 4.97 -16.44 0.31
N ALA A 116 3.98 -16.73 1.16
CA ALA A 116 2.88 -17.62 0.82
C ALA A 116 1.93 -17.03 -0.24
N ALA A 117 1.84 -15.70 -0.33
CA ALA A 117 0.97 -15.05 -1.32
C ALA A 117 1.62 -15.03 -2.70
N ARG A 118 2.92 -14.70 -2.77
CA ARG A 118 3.64 -14.55 -4.04
C ARG A 118 4.38 -15.79 -4.50
N ASN A 119 4.43 -16.84 -3.66
CA ASN A 119 5.24 -18.03 -3.87
C ASN A 119 6.72 -17.69 -4.18
N LYS A 120 7.28 -16.75 -3.42
CA LYS A 120 8.63 -16.21 -3.64
C LYS A 120 9.52 -16.47 -2.42
N ILE A 121 10.76 -16.87 -2.65
CA ILE A 121 11.78 -16.98 -1.60
C ILE A 121 12.27 -15.57 -1.22
N LEU A 122 12.33 -15.28 0.08
CA LEU A 122 12.76 -14.01 0.66
C LEU A 122 14.23 -14.01 1.07
#